data_AF-A0A396HDV6-F1
#
_entry.id   AF-A0A396HDV6-F1
#
_cell.length_a   1.000
_cell.length_b   1.000
_cell.length_c   1.000
_cell.angle_alpha   90.00
_cell.angle_beta   90.00
_cell.angle_gamma   90.00
#
_symmetry.space_group_name_H-M   'P 1'
#
loop_
_entity.id
_entity.type
_entity.pdbx_description
1 polymer ?
#
loop_
_entity_poly.entity_id
_entity_poly.type
_entity_poly.pdbx_seq_one_letter_code
_entity_poly.pdbx_strand_id
1 'polypeptide(L)'
;MWKKFVQNLIVILNILRQHPNITVDDSQEPDVTICVWGNLVAFLEKINAKFFKSLQRIDPHTREYVERLQDEPMFVILAQMVKEYLERIGDFKDVYEAIRTLAEPENSRTLMDILVTLIYKYADDCTKARAMLSDIYHHVLHDEFAKPRDLLLMSHLKENVHHMDVSTQIHSNRAMSQLGVCAFRDGMVSIIVLLWF
;
A
#
# COMPACT_ATOMS: atom_id res chain seq x y z
N MET A 1 4.15 23.15 5.73
CA MET A 1 3.41 22.62 6.90
C MET A 1 3.48 21.09 6.99
N TRP A 2 3.18 20.35 5.91
CA TRP A 2 3.24 18.87 5.88
C TRP A 2 4.62 18.30 6.26
N LYS A 3 5.72 18.82 5.68
CA LYS A 3 7.10 18.36 5.98
C LYS A 3 7.43 18.43 7.47
N LYS A 4 7.13 19.57 8.11
CA LYS A 4 7.33 19.77 9.56
C LYS A 4 6.53 18.76 10.38
N PHE A 5 5.31 18.44 9.96
CA PHE A 5 4.49 17.44 10.65
C PHE A 5 5.09 16.03 10.55
N VAL A 6 5.55 15.64 9.36
CA VAL A 6 6.24 14.35 9.15
C VAL A 6 7.54 14.29 9.96
N GLN A 7 8.33 15.36 9.96
CA GLN A 7 9.54 15.46 10.79
C GLN A 7 9.24 15.31 12.28
N ASN A 8 8.19 15.98 12.79
CA ASN A 8 7.78 15.83 14.18
C ASN A 8 7.38 14.39 14.52
N LEU A 9 6.69 13.70 13.61
CA LEU A 9 6.32 12.29 13.80
C LEU A 9 7.54 11.37 13.77
N ILE A 10 8.50 11.61 12.89
CA ILE A 10 9.78 10.89 12.88
C ILE A 10 10.50 11.07 14.22
N VAL A 11 10.51 12.28 14.78
CA VAL A 11 11.09 12.55 16.11
C VAL A 11 10.34 11.79 17.20
N ILE A 12 9.00 11.80 17.19
CA ILE A 12 8.18 11.05 18.16
C ILE A 12 8.47 9.55 18.06
N LEU A 13 8.50 8.98 16.84
CA LEU A 13 8.82 7.57 16.63
C LEU A 13 10.25 7.24 17.09
N ASN A 14 11.21 8.13 16.90
CA ASN A 14 12.57 7.95 17.42
C ASN A 14 12.61 7.94 18.96
N ILE A 15 11.80 8.76 19.62
CA ILE A 15 11.68 8.76 21.09
C ILE A 15 11.03 7.46 21.56
N LEU A 16 9.93 7.03 20.92
CA LEU A 16 9.27 5.75 21.21
C LEU A 16 10.21 4.57 20.97
N ARG A 17 11.07 4.66 19.95
CA ARG A 17 12.10 3.66 19.64
C ARG A 17 13.15 3.54 20.75
N GLN A 18 13.46 4.64 21.45
CA GLN A 18 14.43 4.69 22.56
C GLN A 18 13.83 4.25 23.89
N HIS A 19 12.51 4.29 24.03
CA HIS A 19 11.79 3.93 25.26
C HIS A 19 10.83 2.75 25.05
N PRO A 20 11.31 1.50 25.20
CA PRO A 20 10.51 0.30 24.95
C PRO A 20 9.35 0.11 25.95
N ASN A 21 9.33 0.87 27.04
CA ASN A 21 8.27 0.84 28.06
C ASN A 21 7.09 1.78 27.73
N ILE A 22 7.05 2.38 26.54
CA ILE A 22 5.97 3.27 26.10
C ILE A 22 5.27 2.64 24.88
N THR A 23 4.02 2.26 25.06
CA THR A 23 3.17 1.68 24.02
C THR A 23 2.16 2.71 23.53
N VAL A 24 1.90 2.74 22.23
CA VAL A 24 0.87 3.58 21.62
C VAL A 24 -0.32 2.70 21.28
N ASP A 25 -1.38 2.79 22.08
CA ASP A 25 -2.57 1.95 21.93
C ASP A 25 -3.84 2.79 22.21
N ASP A 26 -4.90 2.46 21.48
CA ASP A 26 -6.24 3.04 21.64
C ASP A 26 -7.09 2.23 22.65
N SER A 27 -6.62 1.05 23.05
CA SER A 27 -7.31 0.12 23.96
C SER A 27 -7.12 0.51 25.43
N GLN A 28 -8.22 0.72 26.17
CA GLN A 28 -8.18 1.03 27.60
C GLN A 28 -7.86 -0.22 28.43
N GLU A 29 -6.67 -0.27 29.03
CA GLU A 29 -6.38 -0.26 30.47
C GLU A 29 -4.86 -0.44 30.68
N PRO A 30 -4.17 0.45 31.41
CA PRO A 30 -2.72 0.37 31.58
C PRO A 30 -2.37 -0.59 32.71
N ASP A 31 -2.05 -1.86 32.41
CA ASP A 31 -1.75 -2.82 33.48
C ASP A 31 -0.29 -2.71 33.98
N VAL A 32 0.67 -2.32 33.12
CA VAL A 32 2.10 -2.20 33.53
C VAL A 32 2.91 -1.14 32.72
N THR A 33 2.44 -0.73 31.54
CA THR A 33 3.24 0.02 30.54
C THR A 33 2.65 1.42 30.34
N ILE A 34 3.48 2.45 30.09
CA ILE A 34 2.98 3.82 29.86
C ILE A 34 2.32 3.85 28.48
N CYS A 35 0.98 3.86 28.44
CA CYS A 35 0.24 3.96 27.19
C CYS A 35 0.08 5.43 26.77
N VAL A 36 0.59 5.77 25.58
CA VAL A 36 0.28 7.04 24.90
C VAL A 36 -0.94 6.77 24.01
N TRP A 37 -2.02 7.50 24.24
CA TRP A 37 -3.25 7.33 23.47
C TRP A 37 -3.04 7.71 22.00
N GLY A 38 -3.36 6.80 21.07
CA GLY A 38 -3.39 7.09 19.64
C GLY A 38 -3.15 5.88 18.73
N ASN A 39 -3.46 6.05 17.44
CA ASN A 39 -3.23 5.06 16.39
C ASN A 39 -2.31 5.59 15.30
N LEU A 40 -1.06 5.11 15.32
CA LEU A 40 -0.02 5.51 14.37
C LEU A 40 -0.38 5.18 12.91
N VAL A 41 -1.08 4.07 12.66
CA VAL A 41 -1.52 3.66 11.32
C VAL A 41 -2.54 4.66 10.77
N ALA A 42 -3.54 5.04 11.56
CA ALA A 42 -4.52 6.04 11.18
C ALA A 42 -3.90 7.42 10.93
N PHE A 43 -2.84 7.78 11.68
CA PHE A 43 -2.07 9.00 11.40
C PHE A 43 -1.33 8.91 10.07
N LEU A 44 -0.69 7.77 9.77
CA LEU A 44 0.00 7.53 8.51
C LEU A 44 -0.95 7.65 7.31
N GLU A 45 -2.14 7.03 7.39
CA GLU A 45 -3.18 7.12 6.36
C GLU A 45 -3.64 8.57 6.12
N LYS A 46 -3.86 9.34 7.19
CA LYS A 46 -4.23 10.77 7.09
C LYS A 46 -3.13 11.61 6.43
N ILE A 47 -1.86 11.30 6.70
CA ILE A 47 -0.71 11.98 6.08
C ILE A 47 -0.66 11.66 4.59
N ASN A 48 -0.83 10.39 4.21
CA ASN A 48 -0.89 9.97 2.82
C ASN A 48 -2.03 10.67 2.07
N ALA A 49 -3.24 10.68 2.66
CA ALA A 49 -4.39 11.36 2.07
C ALA A 49 -4.15 12.86 1.87
N LYS A 50 -3.49 13.54 2.82
CA LYS A 50 -3.11 14.95 2.68
C LYS A 50 -2.03 15.16 1.62
N PHE A 51 -1.07 14.24 1.51
CA PHE A 51 -0.04 14.25 0.48
C PHE A 51 -0.67 14.14 -0.91
N PHE A 52 -1.52 13.12 -1.13
CA PHE A 52 -2.20 12.90 -2.39
C PHE A 52 -3.11 14.07 -2.78
N LYS A 53 -3.91 14.59 -1.84
CA LYS A 53 -4.75 15.78 -2.07
C LYS A 53 -3.94 17.02 -2.40
N SER A 54 -2.71 17.14 -1.89
CA SER A 54 -1.84 18.27 -2.25
C SER A 54 -1.34 18.18 -3.70
N LEU A 55 -1.00 16.98 -4.18
CA LEU A 55 -0.61 16.77 -5.58
C LEU A 55 -1.75 17.08 -6.54
N GLN A 56 -2.99 16.75 -6.19
CA GLN A 56 -4.18 17.05 -7.02
C GLN A 56 -4.47 18.55 -7.18
N ARG A 57 -3.97 19.40 -6.27
CA ARG A 57 -4.22 20.84 -6.27
C ARG A 57 -3.13 21.64 -6.97
N ILE A 58 -1.98 21.03 -7.22
CA ILE A 58 -0.84 21.68 -7.87
C ILE A 58 -0.92 21.36 -9.37
N ASP A 59 -0.60 22.34 -10.20
CA ASP A 59 -0.56 22.13 -11.65
C ASP A 59 0.58 21.15 -12.03
N PRO A 60 0.29 20.05 -12.76
CA PRO A 60 1.28 19.01 -13.10
C PRO A 60 2.48 19.49 -13.93
N HIS A 61 2.35 20.62 -14.64
CA HIS A 61 3.39 21.16 -15.51
C HIS A 61 4.32 22.15 -14.79
N THR A 62 4.12 22.36 -13.49
CA THR A 62 4.92 23.29 -12.69
C THR A 62 6.06 22.60 -11.95
N ARG A 63 7.11 23.38 -11.64
CA ARG A 63 8.23 22.90 -10.80
C ARG A 63 7.78 22.54 -9.38
N GLU A 64 6.76 23.25 -8.87
CA GLU A 64 6.16 22.99 -7.56
C GLU A 64 5.61 21.56 -7.45
N TYR A 65 5.05 21.01 -8.54
CA TYR A 65 4.58 19.63 -8.56
C TYR A 65 5.72 18.63 -8.36
N VAL A 66 6.83 18.84 -9.08
CA VAL A 66 8.03 17.98 -9.00
C VAL A 66 8.66 18.07 -7.61
N GLU A 67 8.81 19.27 -7.07
CA GLU A 67 9.31 19.48 -5.70
C GLU A 67 8.42 18.83 -4.66
N ARG A 68 7.10 18.83 -4.88
CA ARG A 68 6.17 18.14 -3.99
C ARG A 68 6.28 16.62 -4.13
N LEU A 69 6.49 16.11 -5.33
CA LEU A 69 6.67 14.68 -5.58
C LEU A 69 7.93 14.13 -4.91
N GLN A 70 9.00 14.94 -4.84
CA GLN A 70 10.24 14.59 -4.11
C GLN A 70 10.06 14.36 -2.60
N ASP A 71 8.90 14.68 -2.03
CA ASP A 71 8.59 14.39 -0.64
C ASP A 71 8.14 12.94 -0.40
N GLU A 72 7.85 12.18 -1.45
CA GLU A 72 7.39 10.79 -1.37
C GLU A 72 8.35 9.87 -0.58
N PRO A 73 9.68 9.90 -0.78
CA PRO A 73 10.61 9.08 0.00
C PRO A 73 10.55 9.34 1.51
N MET A 74 10.26 10.58 1.93
CA MET A 74 10.11 10.91 3.34
C MET A 74 8.89 10.20 3.96
N PHE A 75 7.81 10.05 3.19
CA PHE A 75 6.64 9.28 3.61
C PHE A 75 6.96 7.78 3.70
N VAL A 76 7.72 7.24 2.75
CA VAL A 76 8.15 5.83 2.76
C VAL A 76 9.00 5.52 4.00
N ILE A 77 9.95 6.39 4.35
CA ILE A 77 10.77 6.25 5.57
C ILE A 77 9.87 6.25 6.81
N LEU A 78 8.90 7.17 6.89
CA LEU A 78 7.96 7.20 8.00
C LEU A 78 7.16 5.89 8.12
N ALA A 79 6.65 5.37 6.99
CA ALA A 79 5.90 4.12 6.97
C ALA A 79 6.75 2.93 7.43
N GLN A 80 8.01 2.87 6.99
CA GLN A 80 8.97 1.85 7.42
C GLN A 80 9.26 1.94 8.93
N MET A 81 9.40 3.15 9.48
CA MET A 81 9.58 3.33 10.94
C MET A 81 8.35 2.90 11.75
N VAL A 82 7.14 3.19 11.25
CA VAL A 82 5.89 2.73 11.89
C VAL A 82 5.80 1.21 11.85
N LYS A 83 6.14 0.59 10.71
CA LYS A 83 6.22 -0.88 10.58
C LYS A 83 7.19 -1.47 11.62
N GLU A 84 8.42 -0.97 11.70
CA GLU A 84 9.42 -1.42 12.67
C GLU A 84 8.97 -1.26 14.14
N TYR A 85 8.14 -0.26 14.42
CA TYR A 85 7.57 -0.06 15.75
C TYR A 85 6.50 -1.10 16.06
N LEU A 86 5.57 -1.33 15.14
CA LEU A 86 4.51 -2.35 15.29
C LEU A 86 5.09 -3.77 15.39
N GLU A 87 6.18 -4.04 14.65
CA GLU A 87 6.95 -5.29 14.76
C GLU A 87 7.42 -5.59 16.19
N ARG A 88 7.79 -4.56 16.96
CA ARG A 88 8.28 -4.71 18.34
C ARG A 88 7.17 -4.95 19.34
N ILE A 89 6.00 -4.33 19.13
CA ILE A 89 4.86 -4.46 20.05
C ILE A 89 4.24 -5.86 19.96
N GLY A 90 4.37 -6.54 18.82
CA GLY A 90 4.20 -7.98 18.73
C GLY A 90 2.78 -8.49 18.51
N ASP A 91 1.79 -7.61 18.30
CA ASP A 91 0.39 -8.02 18.06
C ASP A 91 0.18 -8.84 16.77
N PHE A 92 1.17 -8.85 15.87
CA PHE A 92 1.18 -9.71 14.68
C PHE A 92 2.51 -10.46 14.49
N LYS A 93 3.06 -11.03 15.56
CA LYS A 93 4.38 -11.72 15.53
C LYS A 93 4.54 -12.71 14.37
N ASP A 94 3.49 -13.43 13.97
CA ASP A 94 3.50 -14.36 12.82
C ASP A 94 3.57 -13.65 11.46
N VAL A 95 2.93 -12.48 11.32
CA VAL A 95 3.02 -11.61 10.12
C VAL A 95 4.46 -11.13 9.97
N TYR A 96 5.05 -10.71 11.08
CA TYR A 96 6.34 -10.05 11.08
C TYR A 96 7.51 -11.03 11.03
N GLU A 97 7.41 -12.23 11.61
CA GLU A 97 8.41 -13.28 11.38
C GLU A 97 8.43 -13.73 9.92
N ALA A 98 7.29 -13.77 9.23
CA ALA A 98 7.27 -14.02 7.78
C ALA A 98 7.94 -12.90 6.96
N ILE A 99 7.77 -11.63 7.38
CA ILE A 99 8.46 -10.48 6.77
C ILE A 99 9.96 -10.49 7.10
N ARG A 100 10.36 -10.92 8.31
CA ARG A 100 11.73 -10.85 8.84
C ARG A 100 12.60 -12.04 8.40
N THR A 101 12.03 -13.24 8.26
CA THR A 101 12.73 -14.41 7.72
C THR A 101 13.08 -14.26 6.23
N LEU A 102 12.43 -13.34 5.54
CA LEU A 102 12.71 -12.96 4.16
C LEU A 102 13.50 -11.65 4.18
N ALA A 103 14.79 -11.75 4.51
CA ALA A 103 15.77 -10.65 4.44
C ALA A 103 15.52 -9.79 3.19
N GLU A 104 15.57 -8.46 3.36
CA GLU A 104 15.33 -7.42 2.33
C GLU A 104 15.16 -8.00 0.93
N PRO A 105 13.91 -8.27 0.51
CA PRO A 105 13.66 -8.96 -0.75
C PRO A 105 14.42 -8.27 -1.89
N GLU A 106 15.35 -9.03 -2.47
CA GLU A 106 16.27 -8.56 -3.52
C GLU A 106 15.53 -8.06 -4.77
N ASN A 107 14.24 -8.43 -4.92
CA ASN A 107 13.42 -8.09 -6.06
C ASN A 107 12.02 -7.58 -5.67
N SER A 108 11.54 -6.60 -6.45
CA SER A 108 10.20 -6.00 -6.32
C SER A 108 9.06 -7.02 -6.40
N ARG A 109 9.25 -8.13 -7.12
CA ARG A 109 8.25 -9.21 -7.22
C ARG A 109 8.07 -9.94 -5.89
N THR A 110 9.17 -10.34 -5.26
CA THR A 110 9.15 -11.04 -3.97
C THR A 110 8.53 -10.17 -2.88
N LEU A 111 8.80 -8.85 -2.90
CA LEU A 111 8.10 -7.88 -2.05
C LEU A 111 6.58 -7.94 -2.22
N MET A 112 6.12 -7.87 -3.47
CA MET A 112 4.70 -7.92 -3.79
C MET A 112 4.06 -9.23 -3.33
N ASP A 113 4.69 -10.38 -3.60
CA ASP A 113 4.18 -11.69 -3.19
C ASP A 113 4.00 -11.79 -1.67
N ILE A 114 4.98 -11.30 -0.90
CA ILE A 114 4.92 -11.29 0.57
C ILE A 114 3.76 -10.39 1.04
N LEU A 115 3.71 -9.15 0.56
CA LEU A 115 2.70 -8.18 0.99
C LEU A 115 1.29 -8.66 0.64
N VAL A 116 1.09 -9.20 -0.56
CA VAL A 116 -0.20 -9.73 -1.02
C VAL A 116 -0.62 -10.91 -0.16
N THR A 117 0.27 -11.86 0.11
CA THR A 117 0.00 -13.02 0.98
C THR A 117 -0.46 -12.59 2.37
N LEU A 118 0.19 -11.58 2.94
CA LEU A 118 -0.17 -11.06 4.25
C LEU A 118 -1.54 -10.38 4.25
N ILE A 119 -1.83 -9.58 3.23
CA ILE A 119 -3.14 -8.95 3.08
C ILE A 119 -4.24 -10.01 2.94
N TYR A 120 -4.00 -11.09 2.18
CA TYR A 120 -4.95 -12.19 2.07
C TYR A 120 -5.23 -12.92 3.40
N LYS A 121 -4.24 -12.98 4.29
CA LYS A 121 -4.40 -13.68 5.58
C LYS A 121 -5.16 -12.84 6.62
N TYR A 122 -4.98 -11.52 6.65
CA TYR A 122 -5.44 -10.69 7.78
C TYR A 122 -6.43 -9.58 7.40
N ALA A 123 -6.54 -9.19 6.13
CA ALA A 123 -7.35 -8.05 5.75
C ALA A 123 -8.81 -8.40 5.44
N ASP A 124 -9.64 -7.37 5.35
CA ASP A 124 -11.01 -7.45 4.85
C ASP A 124 -11.05 -7.65 3.33
N ASP A 125 -12.21 -8.04 2.81
CA ASP A 125 -12.35 -8.40 1.39
C ASP A 125 -12.13 -7.22 0.43
N CYS A 126 -12.41 -5.98 0.86
CA CYS A 126 -12.12 -4.79 0.05
C CYS A 126 -10.60 -4.59 -0.07
N THR A 127 -9.86 -4.72 1.03
CA THR A 127 -8.40 -4.61 1.01
C THR A 127 -7.74 -5.76 0.24
N LYS A 128 -8.28 -6.99 0.32
CA LYS A 128 -7.83 -8.12 -0.52
C LYS A 128 -8.03 -7.84 -2.01
N ALA A 129 -9.19 -7.33 -2.40
CA ALA A 129 -9.48 -6.94 -3.77
C ALA A 129 -8.49 -5.86 -4.28
N ARG A 130 -8.17 -4.87 -3.45
CA ARG A 130 -7.16 -3.85 -3.78
C ARG A 130 -5.75 -4.41 -3.90
N ALA A 131 -5.36 -5.36 -3.04
CA ALA A 131 -4.08 -6.04 -3.14
C ALA A 131 -3.98 -6.85 -4.43
N MET A 132 -5.04 -7.57 -4.77
CA MET A 132 -5.12 -8.33 -6.02
C MET A 132 -4.97 -7.46 -7.26
N LEU A 133 -5.71 -6.34 -7.32
CA LEU A 133 -5.59 -5.39 -8.44
C LEU A 133 -4.18 -4.79 -8.52
N SER A 134 -3.52 -4.56 -7.39
CA SER A 134 -2.14 -4.07 -7.34
C SER A 134 -1.12 -5.13 -7.80
N ASP A 135 -1.38 -6.41 -7.49
CA ASP A 135 -0.58 -7.54 -7.96
C ASP A 135 -0.70 -7.74 -9.48
N ILE A 136 -1.94 -7.70 -9.99
CA ILE A 136 -2.23 -7.70 -11.44
C ILE A 136 -1.48 -6.54 -12.12
N TYR A 137 -1.57 -5.33 -11.57
CA TYR A 137 -0.90 -4.16 -12.13
C TYR A 137 0.63 -4.34 -12.17
N HIS A 138 1.23 -4.91 -11.13
CA HIS A 138 2.68 -5.18 -11.08
C HIS A 138 3.09 -6.21 -12.14
N HIS A 139 2.38 -7.33 -12.28
CA HIS A 139 2.66 -8.33 -13.32
C HIS A 139 2.62 -7.74 -14.73
N VAL A 140 1.62 -6.91 -15.01
CA VAL A 140 1.42 -6.27 -16.31
C VAL A 140 2.55 -5.27 -16.64
N LEU A 141 3.08 -4.56 -15.64
CA LEU A 141 4.25 -3.68 -15.82
C LEU A 141 5.53 -4.44 -16.19
N HIS A 142 5.63 -5.71 -15.80
CA HIS A 142 6.76 -6.59 -16.14
C HIS A 142 6.52 -7.43 -17.39
N ASP A 143 5.59 -7.02 -18.25
CA ASP A 143 5.28 -7.67 -19.52
C ASP A 143 4.75 -9.11 -19.40
N GLU A 144 4.27 -9.52 -18.22
CA GLU A 144 3.67 -10.84 -18.03
C GLU A 144 2.15 -10.77 -18.30
N PHE A 145 1.66 -11.24 -19.45
CA PHE A 145 0.22 -11.19 -19.76
C PHE A 145 -0.59 -12.36 -19.16
N ALA A 146 -0.06 -13.59 -19.20
CA ALA A 146 -0.84 -14.79 -18.89
C ALA A 146 -1.30 -14.86 -17.42
N LYS A 147 -0.40 -14.62 -16.47
CA LYS A 147 -0.69 -14.66 -15.03
C LYS A 147 -1.76 -13.65 -14.60
N PRO A 148 -1.65 -12.33 -14.91
CA PRO A 148 -2.64 -11.35 -14.48
C PRO A 148 -4.00 -11.57 -15.15
N ARG A 149 -4.03 -12.07 -16.39
CA ARG A 149 -5.29 -12.49 -17.04
C ARG A 149 -5.99 -13.59 -16.23
N ASP A 150 -5.26 -14.65 -15.88
CA ASP A 150 -5.83 -15.78 -15.17
C ASP A 150 -6.26 -15.39 -13.76
N LEU A 151 -5.46 -14.59 -13.05
CA LEU A 151 -5.82 -14.00 -11.75
C LEU A 151 -7.10 -13.18 -11.84
N LEU A 152 -7.20 -12.27 -12.81
CA LEU A 152 -8.38 -11.43 -13.01
C LEU A 152 -9.65 -12.27 -13.29
N LEU A 153 -9.54 -13.31 -14.12
CA LEU A 153 -10.67 -14.19 -14.44
C LEU A 153 -11.11 -15.05 -13.25
N MET A 154 -10.17 -15.59 -12.48
CA MET A 154 -10.45 -16.48 -11.35
C MET A 154 -11.02 -15.75 -10.13
N SER A 155 -10.80 -14.44 -10.02
CA SER A 155 -11.23 -13.65 -8.85
C SER A 155 -12.65 -13.12 -8.91
N HIS A 156 -13.30 -13.18 -10.08
CA HIS A 156 -14.62 -12.56 -10.29
C HIS A 156 -14.68 -11.08 -9.87
N LEU A 157 -13.52 -10.39 -9.88
CA LEU A 157 -13.42 -8.99 -9.46
C LEU A 157 -14.34 -8.09 -10.29
N LYS A 158 -14.42 -8.32 -11.61
CA LYS A 158 -15.27 -7.54 -12.54
C LYS A 158 -16.75 -7.51 -12.13
N GLU A 159 -17.26 -8.57 -11.50
CA GLU A 159 -18.67 -8.67 -11.08
C GLU A 159 -18.96 -7.83 -9.83
N ASN A 160 -17.99 -7.69 -8.93
CA ASN A 160 -18.16 -7.02 -7.64
C ASN A 160 -17.62 -5.57 -7.58
N VAL A 161 -16.81 -5.17 -8.57
CA VAL A 161 -16.15 -3.84 -8.59
C VAL A 161 -17.14 -2.67 -8.51
N HIS A 162 -18.34 -2.79 -9.11
CA HIS A 162 -19.34 -1.71 -9.07
C HIS A 162 -19.88 -1.39 -7.67
N HIS A 163 -19.81 -2.34 -6.75
CA HIS A 163 -20.22 -2.16 -5.35
C HIS A 163 -19.08 -1.67 -4.45
N MET A 164 -17.85 -1.59 -4.97
CA MET A 164 -16.69 -1.09 -4.24
C MET A 164 -16.63 0.44 -4.28
N ASP A 165 -15.76 1.02 -3.45
CA ASP A 165 -15.54 2.45 -3.44
C ASP A 165 -14.94 2.96 -4.76
N VAL A 166 -15.16 4.25 -5.05
CA VAL A 166 -14.73 4.90 -6.30
C VAL A 166 -13.23 4.77 -6.53
N SER A 167 -12.40 4.79 -5.48
CA SER A 167 -10.95 4.65 -5.64
C SER A 167 -10.58 3.26 -6.14
N THR A 168 -11.25 2.22 -5.64
CA THR A 168 -11.02 0.84 -6.09
C THR A 168 -11.54 0.60 -7.51
N GLN A 169 -12.68 1.20 -7.87
CA GLN A 169 -13.18 1.17 -9.26
C GLN A 169 -12.18 1.79 -10.25
N ILE A 170 -11.61 2.95 -9.90
CA ILE A 170 -10.57 3.59 -10.72
C ILE A 170 -9.33 2.70 -10.84
N HIS A 171 -8.90 2.06 -9.74
CA HIS A 171 -7.76 1.15 -9.73
C HIS A 171 -7.99 -0.08 -10.63
N SER A 172 -9.19 -0.66 -10.58
CA SER A 172 -9.61 -1.75 -11.46
C SER A 172 -9.53 -1.34 -12.93
N ASN A 173 -10.12 -0.19 -13.29
CA ASN A 173 -10.09 0.30 -14.67
C ASN A 173 -8.67 0.55 -15.17
N ARG A 174 -7.78 1.04 -14.30
CA ARG A 174 -6.35 1.23 -14.60
C ARG A 174 -5.62 -0.09 -14.84
N ALA A 175 -5.84 -1.09 -13.98
CA ALA A 175 -5.25 -2.41 -14.15
C ALA A 175 -5.72 -3.10 -15.45
N MET A 176 -7.02 -3.00 -15.75
CA MET A 176 -7.60 -3.48 -17.01
C MET A 176 -7.02 -2.80 -18.24
N SER A 177 -6.86 -1.48 -18.18
CA SER A 177 -6.27 -0.70 -19.27
C SER A 177 -4.84 -1.13 -19.54
N GLN A 178 -4.04 -1.26 -18.48
CA GLN A 178 -2.66 -1.72 -18.60
C GLN A 178 -2.58 -3.15 -19.12
N LEU A 179 -3.45 -4.05 -18.67
CA LEU A 179 -3.51 -5.43 -19.17
C LEU A 179 -3.79 -5.45 -20.67
N GLY A 180 -4.67 -4.57 -21.16
CA GLY A 180 -4.92 -4.38 -22.59
C GLY A 180 -3.70 -3.87 -23.37
N VAL A 181 -2.94 -2.93 -22.79
CA VAL A 181 -1.68 -2.46 -23.39
C VAL A 181 -0.63 -3.58 -23.45
N CYS A 182 -0.51 -4.39 -22.40
CA CYS A 182 0.37 -5.55 -22.38
C CYS A 182 -0.05 -6.59 -23.43
N ALA A 183 -1.34 -6.89 -23.54
CA ALA A 183 -1.87 -7.79 -24.57
C ALA A 183 -1.57 -7.27 -26.00
N PHE A 184 -1.68 -5.96 -26.20
CA PHE A 184 -1.36 -5.31 -27.48
C PHE A 184 0.12 -5.47 -27.84
N ARG A 185 1.01 -5.25 -26.87
CA ARG A 185 2.46 -5.41 -27.03
C ARG A 185 2.86 -6.85 -27.37
N ASP A 186 2.14 -7.83 -26.82
CA ASP A 186 2.31 -9.25 -27.14
C ASP A 186 1.67 -9.67 -28.49
N GLY A 187 1.06 -8.72 -29.22
CA GLY A 187 0.41 -8.97 -30.51
C GLY A 187 -0.98 -9.63 -30.39
N MET A 188 -1.55 -9.71 -29.20
CA MET A 188 -2.86 -10.33 -28.93
C MET A 188 -4.03 -9.36 -29.19
N VAL A 189 -4.15 -8.88 -30.43
CA VAL A 189 -5.13 -7.85 -30.82
C VAL A 189 -6.58 -8.30 -30.59
N SER A 190 -6.88 -9.60 -30.78
CA SER A 190 -8.24 -10.14 -30.63
C SER A 190 -8.76 -10.13 -29.18
N ILE A 191 -7.88 -10.13 -28.17
CA ILE A 191 -8.27 -10.23 -26.75
C ILE A 191 -8.72 -8.88 -26.19
N ILE A 192 -8.24 -7.78 -26.75
CA ILE A 192 -8.53 -6.41 -26.28
C ILE A 192 -10.03 -6.11 -26.36
N VAL A 193 -10.70 -6.62 -27.41
CA VAL A 193 -12.14 -6.44 -27.61
C VAL A 193 -12.97 -7.20 -26.56
N LEU A 194 -12.47 -8.33 -26.05
CA LEU A 194 -13.18 -9.15 -25.05
C LEU A 194 -13.02 -8.64 -23.61
N LEU A 195 -11.96 -7.89 -23.32
CA LEU A 195 -11.72 -7.35 -21.97
C LEU A 195 -12.56 -6.09 -21.69
N TRP A 196 -12.92 -5.34 -22.74
CA TRP A 196 -13.60 -4.04 -22.66
C TRP A 196 -15.09 -4.04 -23.02
N PHE A 197 -15.63 -5.17 -23.48
CA PHE A 197 -17.07 -5.43 -23.59
C PHE A 197 -17.51 -6.49 -22.56
#